data_AF-A0A927Z636-F1
#
_entry.id   AF-A0A927Z636-F1
#
_cell.length_a   1.000
_cell.length_b   1.000
_cell.length_c   1.000
_cell.angle_alpha   90.00
_cell.angle_beta   90.00
_cell.angle_gamma   90.00
#
_symmetry.space_group_name_H-M   'P 1'
#
loop_
_entity.id
_entity.type
_entity.pdbx_description
1 polymer ?
#
loop_
_entity_poly.entity_id
_entity_poly.type
_entity_poly.pdbx_seq_one_letter_code
_entity_poly.pdbx_strand_id
1 'polypeptide(L)'
;MNQIRDMVDNPNIKMIGYRCVTDWLKVSGCLKEDIDIYTGKKVTKVTEKGKKLGIYEEERTSQRGDVYLVIMYNRQSQEFLAENIEKIINGEIVDLEM
;
A
#
# COMPACT_ATOMS: atom_id res chain seq x y z
N MET A 1 -9.55 -8.08 -15.55
CA MET A 1 -9.30 -6.64 -15.31
C MET A 1 -10.36 -5.70 -15.90
N ASN A 2 -11.28 -6.14 -16.77
CA ASN A 2 -12.26 -5.22 -17.38
C ASN A 2 -13.44 -4.85 -16.44
N GLN A 3 -13.93 -5.78 -15.61
CA GLN A 3 -15.11 -5.52 -14.76
C GLN A 3 -14.94 -4.38 -13.75
N ILE A 4 -13.75 -4.20 -13.16
CA ILE A 4 -13.50 -3.12 -12.19
C ILE A 4 -13.51 -1.76 -12.90
N ARG A 5 -13.03 -1.70 -14.14
CA ARG A 5 -12.92 -0.45 -14.91
C ARG A 5 -14.28 0.03 -15.39
N ASP A 6 -15.15 -0.89 -15.77
CA ASP A 6 -16.52 -0.59 -16.24
C ASP A 6 -17.41 -0.02 -15.11
N MET A 7 -17.04 -0.26 -13.84
CA MET A 7 -17.75 0.25 -12.67
C MET A 7 -17.36 1.68 -12.28
N VAL A 8 -16.27 2.22 -12.84
CA VAL A 8 -15.74 3.55 -12.47
C VAL A 8 -16.67 4.68 -12.90
N ASP A 9 -17.45 4.50 -13.96
CA ASP A 9 -18.38 5.51 -14.48
C ASP A 9 -19.70 5.57 -13.68
N ASN A 10 -19.88 4.68 -12.70
CA ASN A 10 -21.06 4.72 -11.83
C ASN A 10 -20.88 5.81 -10.77
N PRO A 11 -21.74 6.84 -10.69
CA PRO A 11 -21.64 7.93 -9.73
C PRO A 11 -21.77 7.48 -8.25
N ASN A 12 -22.28 6.26 -8.02
CA ASN A 12 -22.39 5.66 -6.69
C ASN A 12 -21.16 4.80 -6.31
N ILE A 13 -20.16 4.72 -7.18
CA ILE A 13 -18.93 3.96 -6.94
C ILE A 13 -17.76 4.93 -6.85
N LYS A 14 -17.08 4.92 -5.70
CA LYS A 14 -15.86 5.70 -5.50
C LYS A 14 -14.66 4.76 -5.46
N MET A 15 -13.76 4.92 -6.44
CA MET A 15 -12.47 4.24 -6.39
C MET A 15 -11.63 4.74 -5.21
N ILE A 16 -11.04 3.80 -4.50
CA ILE A 16 -10.06 4.10 -3.45
C ILE A 16 -8.70 4.25 -4.12
N GLY A 17 -8.12 5.44 -4.00
CA GLY A 17 -6.79 5.70 -4.53
C GLY A 17 -5.73 4.94 -3.73
N TYR A 18 -4.74 4.38 -4.41
CA TYR A 18 -3.62 3.66 -3.76
C TYR A 18 -2.93 4.50 -2.66
N ARG A 19 -2.89 5.83 -2.82
CA ARG A 19 -2.30 6.75 -1.84
C ARG A 19 -3.03 6.72 -0.50
N CYS A 20 -4.36 6.56 -0.50
CA CYS A 20 -5.15 6.45 0.73
C CYS A 20 -4.72 5.24 1.57
N VAL A 21 -4.57 4.09 0.92
CA VAL A 21 -4.02 2.88 1.55
C VAL A 21 -2.58 3.08 2.01
N THR A 22 -1.74 3.67 1.17
CA THR A 22 -0.30 3.87 1.48
C THR A 22 -0.10 4.79 2.67
N ASP A 23 -0.82 5.91 2.73
CA ASP A 23 -0.70 6.89 3.79
C ASP A 23 -1.27 6.34 5.11
N TRP A 24 -2.39 5.62 5.06
CA TRP A 24 -2.95 4.94 6.22
C TRP A 24 -1.95 3.92 6.80
N LEU A 25 -1.32 3.11 5.95
CA LEU A 25 -0.29 2.16 6.39
C LEU A 25 0.97 2.84 6.94
N LYS A 26 1.33 4.05 6.48
CA LYS A 26 2.42 4.83 7.05
C LYS A 26 2.06 5.34 8.45
N VAL A 27 0.85 5.88 8.61
CA VAL A 27 0.36 6.37 9.92
C VAL A 27 0.25 5.21 10.91
N SER A 28 -0.21 4.04 10.48
CA SER A 28 -0.27 2.82 11.31
C SER A 28 1.10 2.19 11.62
N GLY A 29 2.19 2.73 11.07
CA GLY A 29 3.57 2.27 11.28
C GLY A 29 3.96 1.00 10.52
N CYS A 30 3.13 0.54 9.56
CA CYS A 30 3.42 -0.62 8.72
C CYS A 30 4.36 -0.28 7.55
N LEU A 31 4.30 0.97 7.08
CA LEU A 31 5.21 1.53 6.08
C LEU A 31 5.95 2.73 6.65
N LYS A 32 7.12 3.05 6.08
CA LYS A 32 7.86 4.27 6.39
C LYS A 32 8.40 4.92 5.12
N GLU A 33 8.63 6.22 5.17
CA GLU A 33 9.47 6.89 4.18
C GLU A 33 10.93 6.71 4.56
N ASP A 34 11.77 6.46 3.56
CA ASP A 34 13.22 6.38 3.70
C ASP A 34 13.87 7.12 2.52
N ILE A 35 15.18 7.35 2.62
CA ILE A 35 15.97 7.91 1.52
C ILE A 35 16.85 6.79 0.96
N ASP A 36 16.70 6.53 -0.33
CA ASP A 36 17.59 5.62 -1.04
C ASP A 36 19.00 6.21 -1.10
N ILE A 37 19.97 5.48 -0.56
CA ILE A 37 21.34 5.97 -0.37
C ILE A 37 22.11 6.18 -1.68
N TYR A 38 21.69 5.54 -2.77
CA TYR A 38 22.37 5.61 -4.07
C TYR A 38 21.79 6.69 -4.95
N THR A 39 20.47 6.91 -4.87
CA THR A 39 19.74 7.83 -5.73
C THR A 39 19.33 9.13 -5.02
N GLY A 40 19.39 9.17 -3.68
CA GLY A 40 18.93 10.29 -2.86
C GLY A 40 17.42 10.51 -2.89
N LYS A 41 16.66 9.60 -3.52
CA LYS A 41 15.21 9.74 -3.70
C LYS A 41 14.46 9.18 -2.49
N LYS A 42 13.29 9.77 -2.22
CA LYS A 42 12.33 9.20 -1.28
C LYS A 42 11.84 7.85 -1.78
N VAL A 43 11.90 6.85 -0.91
CA VAL A 43 11.36 5.52 -1.14
C VAL A 43 10.42 5.13 0.00
N THR A 44 9.48 4.25 -0.28
CA THR A 44 8.63 3.65 0.76
C THR A 44 9.21 2.29 1.12
N LYS A 45 9.34 2.02 2.41
CA LYS A 45 9.90 0.79 2.97
C LYS A 45 8.92 0.11 3.91
N VAL A 46 8.95 -1.22 3.96
CA VAL A 46 8.13 -2.04 4.85
C VAL A 46 8.83 -2.17 6.20
N THR A 47 8.10 -1.88 7.27
CA THR A 47 8.61 -2.06 8.65
C THR A 47 8.43 -3.51 9.10
N GLU A 48 9.04 -3.90 10.22
CA GLU A 48 8.79 -5.23 10.82
C GLU A 48 7.30 -5.45 11.13
N LYS A 49 6.59 -4.39 11.54
CA LYS A 49 5.14 -4.42 11.73
C LYS A 49 4.40 -4.73 10.42
N GLY A 50 4.79 -4.08 9.32
CA GLY A 50 4.25 -4.37 7.99
C GLY A 50 4.55 -5.80 7.54
N LYS A 51 5.74 -6.32 7.80
CA LYS A 51 6.12 -7.71 7.47
C LYS A 51 5.25 -8.72 8.21
N LYS A 52 5.02 -8.52 9.51
CA LYS A 52 4.09 -9.37 10.30
C LYS A 52 2.67 -9.37 9.74
N LEU A 53 2.25 -8.28 9.09
CA LEU A 53 0.93 -8.16 8.48
C LEU A 53 0.86 -8.89 7.12
N GLY A 54 2.00 -9.30 6.58
CA GLY A 54 2.09 -9.94 5.27
C GLY A 54 2.43 -8.99 4.12
N ILE A 55 2.90 -7.78 4.43
CA ILE A 55 3.40 -6.81 3.46
C ILE A 55 4.88 -7.08 3.21
N TYR A 56 5.33 -7.02 1.96
CA TYR A 56 6.73 -7.23 1.61
C TYR A 56 7.19 -6.36 0.44
N GLU A 57 8.51 -6.24 0.29
CA GLU A 57 9.13 -5.53 -0.82
C GLU A 57 9.49 -6.54 -1.92
N GLU A 58 9.15 -6.22 -3.16
CA GLU A 58 9.55 -6.97 -4.34
C GLU A 58 10.38 -6.07 -5.25
N GLU A 59 11.56 -6.55 -5.64
CA GLU A 59 12.40 -5.86 -6.61
C GLU A 59 11.85 -6.09 -8.02
N ARG A 60 11.72 -5.01 -8.78
CA ARG A 60 11.29 -5.04 -10.18
C ARG A 60 12.23 -4.22 -11.04
N THR A 61 12.35 -4.67 -12.29
CA THR A 61 13.06 -3.93 -13.33
C THR A 61 12.05 -3.24 -14.24
N SER A 62 12.21 -1.95 -14.45
CA SER A 62 11.40 -1.19 -15.40
C SER A 62 11.76 -1.55 -16.84
N GLN A 63 10.92 -1.16 -17.81
CA GLN A 63 11.22 -1.36 -19.23
C GLN A 63 12.51 -0.66 -19.69
N ARG A 64 12.98 0.35 -18.93
CA ARG A 64 14.23 1.07 -19.21
C ARG A 64 15.46 0.44 -18.54
N GLY A 65 15.28 -0.63 -17.77
CA GLY A 65 16.35 -1.30 -17.02
C GLY A 65 16.52 -0.81 -15.58
N ASP A 66 15.82 0.25 -15.16
CA ASP A 66 15.91 0.76 -13.79
C ASP A 66 15.31 -0.22 -12.78
N VAL A 67 16.05 -0.54 -11.73
CA VAL A 67 15.60 -1.38 -10.61
C VAL A 67 14.85 -0.51 -9.59
N TYR A 68 13.69 -0.98 -9.12
CA TYR A 68 12.89 -0.31 -8.11
C TYR A 68 12.17 -1.31 -7.22
N LEU A 69 11.80 -0.87 -6.02
CA LEU A 69 11.04 -1.68 -5.07
C LEU A 69 9.55 -1.38 -5.16
N VAL A 70 8.74 -2.43 -5.13
CA VAL A 70 7.29 -2.36 -5.07
C VAL A 70 6.82 -2.98 -3.75
N ILE A 71 5.85 -2.32 -3.12
CA ILE A 71 5.16 -2.85 -1.95
C ILE A 71 4.11 -3.85 -2.42
N MET A 72 4.24 -5.08 -1.94
CA MET A 72 3.38 -6.21 -2.27
C MET A 72 2.62 -6.69 -1.04
N TYR A 73 1.45 -7.26 -1.28
CA TYR A 73 0.50 -7.69 -0.26
C TYR A 73 0.19 -9.17 -0.48
N ASN A 74 0.51 -10.01 0.50
CA ASN A 74 0.04 -11.39 0.50
C ASN A 74 -1.46 -11.46 0.81
N ARG A 75 -2.04 -12.66 0.82
CA ARG A 75 -3.45 -12.88 1.12
C ARG A 75 -3.90 -12.27 2.46
N GLN A 76 -3.14 -12.49 3.53
CA GLN A 76 -3.47 -12.00 4.87
C GLN A 76 -3.57 -10.47 4.89
N SER A 77 -2.59 -9.78 4.33
CA SER A 77 -2.61 -8.31 4.26
C SER A 77 -3.73 -7.78 3.37
N GLN A 78 -4.07 -8.48 2.28
CA GLN A 78 -5.20 -8.11 1.42
C GLN A 78 -6.55 -8.24 2.13
N GLU A 79 -6.77 -9.35 2.84
CA GLU A 79 -7.98 -9.58 3.65
C GLU A 79 -8.09 -8.52 4.74
N PHE A 80 -7.01 -8.25 5.46
CA PHE A 80 -6.96 -7.21 6.48
C PHE A 80 -7.28 -5.81 5.92
N LEU A 81 -6.74 -5.44 4.76
CA LEU A 81 -7.03 -4.16 4.12
C LEU A 81 -8.50 -4.07 3.68
N ALA A 82 -9.08 -5.17 3.19
CA ALA A 82 -10.49 -5.23 2.80
C ALA A 82 -11.42 -5.08 4.01
N GLU A 83 -11.10 -5.73 5.14
CA GLU A 83 -11.87 -5.64 6.39
C GLU A 83 -11.82 -4.23 7.02
N ASN A 84 -10.76 -3.47 6.75
CA ASN A 84 -10.58 -2.13 7.31
C ASN A 84 -10.78 -1.02 6.28
N ILE A 85 -11.45 -1.32 5.16
CA ILE A 85 -11.55 -0.40 4.03
C ILE A 85 -12.28 0.91 4.38
N GLU A 86 -13.30 0.86 5.23
CA GLU A 86 -14.01 2.05 5.71
C GLU A 86 -13.11 2.95 6.55
N LYS A 87 -12.33 2.35 7.46
CA LYS A 87 -11.36 3.06 8.30
C LYS A 87 -10.28 3.75 7.45
N ILE A 88 -9.82 3.05 6.41
CA ILE A 88 -8.86 3.59 5.44
C ILE A 88 -9.46 4.82 4.74
N ILE A 89 -10.70 4.73 4.25
CA ILE A 89 -11.40 5.83 3.57
C ILE A 89 -11.59 7.04 4.50
N ASN A 90 -11.93 6.79 5.77
CA ASN A 90 -12.17 7.82 6.78
C ASN A 90 -10.89 8.37 7.41
N GLY A 91 -9.73 7.74 7.16
CA GLY A 91 -8.46 8.12 7.78
C GLY A 91 -8.39 7.82 9.28
N GLU A 92 -9.17 6.85 9.76
CA GLU A 92 -9.20 6.47 11.17
C GLU A 92 -7.90 5.80 11.58
N ILE A 93 -7.26 6.33 12.63
CA ILE A 93 -6.03 5.74 13.18
C ILE A 93 -6.43 4.51 13.99
N VAL A 94 -5.89 3.36 13.59
CA VAL A 94 -6.04 2.12 14.35
C VAL A 94 -4.68 1.77 14.92
N ASP A 95 -4.60 1.70 16.24
CA ASP A 95 -3.49 1.00 16.89
C ASP A 95 -3.63 -0.47 16.53
N LEU A 96 -2.91 -0.88 15.49
CA LEU A 96 -2.82 -2.28 15.12
C LEU A 96 -2.00 -2.97 16.20
N GLU A 97 -2.67 -3.43 17.26
CA GLU A 97 -2.13 -4.40 18.19
C GLU A 97 -1.91 -5.70 17.43
N MET A 98 -0.63 -6.03 17.20
CA MET A 98 -0.18 -7.20 16.45
C MET A 98 0.88 -7.96 17.23
#